data_AF-A0A956SS74-F1
#
_entry.id   AF-A0A956SS74-F1
#
_cell.length_a   1.000
_cell.length_b   1.000
_cell.length_c   1.000
_cell.angle_alpha   90.00
_cell.angle_beta   90.00
_cell.angle_gamma   90.00
#
_symmetry.space_group_name_H-M   'P 1'
#
loop_
_entity.id
_entity.type
_entity.pdbx_description
1 polymer ?
#
loop_
_entity_poly.entity_id
_entity_poly.type
_entity_poly.pdbx_seq_one_letter_code
_entity_poly.pdbx_strand_id
1 'polypeptide(L)' 'YQVSKVAMENLAQTFAKEIGPDGPRVLIIDPGAMRTAMRHDAYPDEDPMSVPDPDTTAAAILGIAAERGHTSGERLRA' A
#
# COMPACT_ATOMS: atom_id res chain seq x y z
N TYR A 1 7.74 12.77 4.69
CA TYR A 1 6.79 11.68 4.40
C TYR A 1 6.52 11.52 2.89
N GLN A 2 5.97 12.53 2.21
CA GLN A 2 5.54 12.39 0.81
C GLN A 2 6.69 12.08 -0.18
N VAL A 3 7.79 12.86 -0.16
CA VAL A 3 8.95 12.65 -1.05
C VAL A 3 9.49 11.22 -0.95
N SER A 4 9.66 10.71 0.27
CA SER A 4 10.14 9.35 0.49
C SER A 4 9.17 8.28 -0.03
N LYS A 5 7.85 8.51 -0.01
CA LYS A 5 6.87 7.55 -0.54
C LYS A 5 6.89 7.51 -2.06
N VAL A 6 6.95 8.67 -2.72
CA VAL A 6 7.09 8.75 -4.19
C VAL A 6 8.40 8.10 -4.65
N ALA A 7 9.50 8.31 -3.91
CA ALA A 7 10.77 7.65 -4.21
C ALA A 7 10.69 6.12 -4.07
N MET A 8 10.01 5.62 -3.03
CA MET A 8 9.79 4.18 -2.84
C MET A 8 8.91 3.58 -3.95
N GLU A 9 7.85 4.26 -4.38
CA GLU A 9 7.01 3.80 -5.50
C GLU A 9 7.83 3.65 -6.79
N ASN A 10 8.66 4.66 -7.12
CA ASN A 10 9.54 4.59 -8.29
C ASN A 10 10.58 3.46 -8.17
N LEU A 11 11.16 3.26 -6.99
CA LEU A 11 12.10 2.15 -6.75
C LEU A 11 11.44 0.80 -7.04
N ALA A 12 10.23 0.57 -6.50
CA ALA A 12 9.50 -0.67 -6.69
C ALA A 12 9.10 -0.89 -8.17
N GLN A 13 8.67 0.16 -8.88
CA GLN A 13 8.36 0.08 -10.31
C GLN A 13 9.59 -0.24 -11.17
N THR A 14 10.74 0.37 -10.87
CA THR A 14 12.00 0.06 -11.56
C THR A 14 12.41 -1.39 -11.29
N PHE A 15 12.38 -1.81 -10.03
CA PHE A 15 12.69 -3.19 -9.67
C PHE A 15 11.78 -4.21 -10.37
N ALA A 16 10.47 -3.95 -10.44
CA ALA A 16 9.51 -4.79 -11.15
C ALA A 16 9.86 -4.97 -12.64
N LYS A 17 10.37 -3.92 -13.29
CA LYS A 17 10.82 -3.96 -14.69
C LYS A 17 12.12 -4.75 -14.86
N GLU A 18 13.06 -4.59 -13.93
CA GLU A 18 14.37 -5.24 -13.99
C GLU A 18 14.30 -6.76 -13.81
N ILE A 19 13.45 -7.24 -12.89
CA ILE A 19 13.30 -8.69 -12.63
C ILE A 19 12.45 -9.40 -13.68
N GLY A 20 11.66 -8.65 -14.46
CA GLY A 20 10.81 -9.19 -15.51
C GLY A 20 9.70 -10.15 -15.03
N PRO A 21 9.03 -10.85 -15.96
CA PRO A 21 7.88 -11.68 -15.66
C PRO A 21 8.21 -12.99 -14.92
N ASP A 22 9.47 -13.45 -14.99
CA ASP A 22 9.92 -14.70 -14.36
C ASP A 22 10.31 -14.50 -12.88
N GLY A 23 10.42 -13.24 -12.43
CA GLY A 23 10.69 -12.86 -11.06
C GLY A 23 9.46 -12.86 -10.14
N PRO A 24 9.64 -12.54 -8.84
CA PRO A 24 8.52 -12.33 -7.94
C PRO A 24 7.66 -11.14 -8.40
N ARG A 25 6.34 -11.22 -8.19
CA ARG A 25 5.44 -10.09 -8.45
C ARG A 25 5.69 -8.99 -7.42
N VAL A 26 5.94 -7.77 -7.89
CA VAL A 26 6.11 -6.58 -7.06
C VAL A 26 4.81 -5.78 -7.10
N LEU A 27 4.21 -5.49 -5.96
CA LEU A 27 3.00 -4.68 -5.85
C LEU A 27 3.26 -3.50 -4.91
N ILE A 28 2.69 -2.34 -5.26
CA ILE A 28 2.71 -1.15 -4.42
C ILE A 28 1.28 -0.97 -3.92
N ILE A 29 1.05 -1.08 -2.62
CA ILE A 29 -0.29 -1.01 -2.05
C ILE A 29 -0.38 0.19 -1.11
N ASP A 30 -1.28 1.11 -1.45
CA ASP A 30 -1.69 2.22 -0.59
C ASP A 30 -2.73 1.70 0.41
N PRO A 31 -2.41 1.63 1.72
CA PRO A 31 -3.33 1.10 2.73
C PRO A 31 -4.51 2.04 3.01
N GLY A 32 -4.49 3.27 2.48
CA GLY A 32 -5.48 4.29 2.84
C GLY A 32 -5.39 4.72 4.30
N ALA A 33 -6.47 5.34 4.78
CA ALA A 33 -6.58 5.77 6.16
C ALA A 33 -7.04 4.60 7.05
N MET A 34 -6.43 4.46 8.21
CA MET A 34 -6.75 3.43 9.19
C MET A 34 -6.43 3.92 10.60
N ARG A 35 -7.17 3.40 11.59
CA ARG A 35 -7.07 3.76 13.00
C ARG A 35 -5.75 3.28 13.60
N THR A 36 -4.71 4.10 13.47
CA THR A 36 -3.33 3.82 13.92
C THR A 36 -2.76 5.03 14.66
N ALA A 37 -1.73 4.82 15.48
CA ALA A 37 -0.99 5.92 16.12
C ALA A 37 -0.41 6.90 15.08
N MET A 38 0.13 6.39 13.97
CA MET A 38 0.66 7.22 12.87
C MET A 38 -0.43 8.13 12.26
N ARG A 39 -1.67 7.64 12.13
CA ARG A 39 -2.80 8.44 11.62
C ARG A 39 -3.20 9.52 12.62
N HIS A 40 -3.28 9.17 13.90
CA HIS A 40 -3.58 10.12 14.98
C HIS A 40 -2.53 11.24 15.05
N ASP A 41 -1.24 10.91 14.95
CA ASP A 41 -0.17 11.92 14.96
C ASP A 41 -0.24 12.85 13.74
N ALA A 42 -0.70 12.35 12.58
CA ALA A 42 -0.86 13.12 11.36
C ALA A 42 -2.16 13.95 11.32
N TYR A 43 -3.23 13.48 11.97
CA TYR A 43 -4.55 14.09 12.02
C TYR A 43 -5.14 14.00 13.44
N PRO A 44 -4.66 14.82 14.40
CA PRO A 44 -5.06 14.70 15.82
C PRO A 44 -6.55 14.95 16.09
N ASP A 45 -7.19 15.76 15.25
CA ASP A 45 -8.60 16.15 15.39
C ASP A 45 -9.57 15.22 14.63
N GLU A 46 -9.08 14.19 13.92
CA GLU A 46 -9.92 13.22 13.21
C GLU A 46 -10.58 12.27 14.22
N ASP A 47 -11.88 12.00 14.06
CA ASP A 47 -12.56 10.95 14.82
C ASP A 47 -11.96 9.57 14.45
N PRO A 48 -11.32 8.84 15.38
CA PRO A 48 -10.72 7.55 15.09
C PRO A 48 -11.72 6.50 14.58
N MET A 49 -13.02 6.67 14.86
CA MET A 49 -14.07 5.77 14.40
C MET A 49 -14.53 6.07 12.96
N SER A 50 -14.09 7.18 12.37
CA SER A 50 -14.37 7.52 10.97
C SER A 50 -13.53 6.75 9.94
N VAL A 51 -12.48 6.05 10.41
CA VAL A 51 -11.57 5.26 9.58
C VAL A 51 -11.59 3.78 10.02
N PRO A 52 -11.34 2.83 9.10
CA PRO A 52 -11.34 1.41 9.43
C PRO A 52 -10.26 1.05 10.45
N ASP A 53 -10.48 -0.05 11.16
CA ASP A 53 -9.43 -0.66 11.98
C ASP A 53 -8.33 -1.28 11.10
N PRO A 54 -7.11 -1.46 11.63
CA PRO A 54 -6.00 -2.02 10.86
C PRO A 54 -6.23 -3.44 10.34
N ASP A 55 -7.01 -4.28 11.01
CA ASP A 55 -7.24 -5.67 10.59
C ASP A 55 -8.12 -5.71 9.33
N THR A 56 -9.11 -4.81 9.24
CA THR A 56 -9.91 -4.61 8.02
C THR A 56 -9.02 -4.24 6.82
N THR A 57 -8.11 -3.27 6.98
CA THR A 57 -7.16 -2.89 5.92
C THR A 57 -6.16 -4.02 5.61
N ALA A 58 -5.68 -4.75 6.61
CA ALA A 58 -4.77 -5.87 6.41
C ALA A 58 -5.41 -7.00 5.59
N ALA A 59 -6.70 -7.30 5.83
CA ALA A 59 -7.46 -8.26 5.05
C ALA A 59 -7.59 -7.84 3.58
N ALA A 60 -7.83 -6.55 3.31
CA ALA A 60 -7.88 -6.02 1.95
C ALA A 60 -6.53 -6.13 1.23
N ILE A 61 -5.43 -5.77 1.90
CA ILE A 61 -4.06 -5.94 1.38
C ILE A 61 -3.78 -7.40 1.03
N LEU A 62 -4.18 -8.34 1.89
CA LEU A 62 -4.00 -9.77 1.64
C LEU A 62 -4.80 -10.24 0.43
N GLY A 63 -6.04 -9.76 0.27
CA GLY A 63 -6.88 -10.04 -0.90
C GLY A 63 -6.21 -9.58 -2.20
N ILE A 64 -5.74 -8.34 -2.24
CA ILE A 64 -5.01 -7.76 -3.37
C ILE A 64 -3.73 -8.57 -3.66
N ALA A 65 -2.96 -8.91 -2.63
CA ALA A 65 -1.70 -9.65 -2.80
C ALA A 65 -1.94 -11.07 -3.33
N ALA A 66 -3.05 -11.71 -2.97
CA ALA A 66 -3.44 -13.04 -3.43
C ALA A 66 -3.97 -13.05 -4.87
N GLU A 67 -4.57 -11.94 -5.33
CA GLU A 67 -5.11 -11.82 -6.68
C GLU A 67 -3.99 -11.91 -7.75
N ARG A 68 -4.24 -12.72 -8.79
CA ARG A 68 -3.29 -12.93 -9.89
C ARG A 68 -3.50 -12.01 -11.10
N GLY A 69 -4.55 -11.19 -11.08
CA GLY A 69 -4.88 -10.27 -12.17
C GLY A 69 -4.02 -9.01 -12.22
N HIS A 70 -3.32 -8.68 -11.13
CA HIS A 70 -2.50 -7.48 -11.06
C HIS A 70 -1.18 -7.60 -11.81
N THR A 71 -0.78 -6.48 -12.42
CA THR A 71 0.50 -6.39 -13.14
C THR A 71 1.63 -6.09 -12.16
N SER A 72 2.81 -6.68 -12.36
CA SER A 72 3.98 -6.35 -11.56
C SER A 72 4.37 -4.87 -11.74
N GLY A 73 4.62 -4.16 -10.64
CA GLY A 73 4.87 -2.71 -10.60
C GLY A 73 3.60 -1.84 -10.51
N GLU A 74 2.41 -2.45 -10.44
CA GLU A 74 1.15 -1.72 -10.32
C GLU A 74 1.00 -1.06 -8.94
N ARG A 75 0.45 0.16 -8.93
CA ARG A 75 0.04 0.88 -7.72
C ARG A 75 -1.44 0.66 -7.48
N LEU A 76 -1.75 0.01 -6.36
CA LEU A 76 -3.08 -0.41 -5.95
C LEU A 76 -3.47 0.33 -4.67
N ARG A 77 -4.77 0.34 -4.38
CA ARG A 77 -5.31 0.88 -3.13
C ARG A 77 -6.12 -0.20 -2.45
N ALA A 78 -5.86 -0.40 -1.16
CA ALA A 78 -6.59 -1.31 -0.29
C ALA A 78 -7.99 -0.78 0.06
#